data_AF-A0A7V8XH03-F1
#
_entry.id   AF-A0A7V8XH03-F1
#
_cell.length_a   1.000
_cell.length_b   1.000
_cell.length_c   1.000
_cell.angle_alpha   90.00
_cell.angle_beta   90.00
_cell.angle_gamma   90.00
#
_symmetry.space_group_name_H-M   'P 1'
#
loop_
_entity.id
_entity.type
_entity.pdbx_description
1 polymer ?
#
loop_
_entity_poly.entity_id
_entity_poly.type
_entity_poly.pdbx_seq_one_letter_code
_entity_poly.pdbx_strand_id
1 'polypeptide(L)'
;EALPDDPGDVLACGPEPMLDAIATLVPGAQLAHEAPMACGYGACYGCVVGRDGAYVRLCLEGPVLCASGGEQGRTGPAPTMEATP
;
A
#
# COMPACT_ATOMS: atom_id res chain seq x y z
N GLU A 1 24.97 -0.49 9.58
CA GLU A 1 24.62 -0.80 8.18
C GLU A 1 23.34 -1.61 8.22
N ALA A 2 22.18 -0.98 8.03
CA ALA A 2 20.89 -1.65 8.26
C ALA A 2 20.49 -2.58 7.10
N LEU A 3 20.99 -2.31 5.89
CA LEU A 3 20.79 -3.07 4.66
C LEU A 3 22.09 -3.06 3.84
N PRO A 4 22.36 -4.09 3.02
CA PRO A 4 23.49 -4.12 2.09
C PRO A 4 23.30 -3.10 0.94
N ASP A 5 24.39 -2.77 0.23
CA ASP A 5 24.39 -1.80 -0.88
C ASP A 5 23.46 -2.21 -2.05
N ASP A 6 23.31 -3.51 -2.28
CA ASP A 6 22.36 -4.10 -3.23
C ASP A 6 21.41 -5.04 -2.47
N PRO A 7 20.28 -4.54 -1.96
CA PRO A 7 19.35 -5.35 -1.16
C PRO A 7 18.47 -6.27 -2.02
N GLY A 8 18.53 -6.18 -3.36
CA GLY A 8 17.62 -6.90 -4.25
C GLY A 8 16.14 -6.51 -4.03
N ASP A 9 15.25 -7.49 -4.17
CA ASP A 9 13.81 -7.29 -3.93
C ASP A 9 13.51 -7.23 -2.42
N VAL A 10 13.02 -6.08 -1.96
CA VAL A 10 12.64 -5.88 -0.56
C VAL A 10 11.13 -5.97 -0.42
N LEU A 11 10.69 -6.95 0.37
CA LEU A 11 9.29 -7.16 0.74
C LEU A 11 9.15 -7.00 2.26
N ALA A 12 8.15 -6.26 2.69
CA ALA A 12 7.92 -6.04 4.12
C ALA A 12 6.44 -6.01 4.48
N CYS A 13 6.14 -6.46 5.68
CA CYS A 13 4.85 -6.29 6.35
C CYS A 13 5.11 -5.87 7.79
N GLY A 14 4.15 -5.17 8.40
CA GLY A 14 4.25 -4.77 9.80
C GLY A 14 3.55 -3.43 10.07
N PRO A 15 3.79 -2.85 11.27
CA PRO A 15 3.22 -1.57 11.65
C PRO A 15 3.63 -0.46 10.68
N GLU A 16 2.73 0.50 10.43
CA GLU A 16 2.97 1.62 9.50
C GLU A 16 4.31 2.33 9.71
N PRO A 17 4.76 2.64 10.96
CA PRO A 17 6.06 3.29 11.17
C PRO A 17 7.27 2.46 10.69
N MET A 18 7.16 1.12 10.71
CA MET A 18 8.20 0.23 10.19
C MET A 18 8.20 0.28 8.66
N LEU A 19 7.03 0.25 8.03
CA LEU A 19 6.90 0.33 6.57
C LEU A 19 7.41 1.67 6.03
N ASP A 20 7.15 2.77 6.73
CA ASP A 20 7.67 4.10 6.37
C ASP A 20 9.20 4.19 6.49
N ALA A 21 9.78 3.54 7.50
CA ALA A 21 11.24 3.44 7.62
C ALA A 21 11.85 2.66 6.45
N ILE A 22 11.21 1.56 6.03
CA ILE A 22 11.66 0.76 4.88
C ILE A 22 11.47 1.54 3.58
N ALA A 23 10.35 2.25 3.40
CA ALA A 23 10.11 3.11 2.24
C ALA A 23 11.19 4.18 2.07
N THR A 24 11.70 4.71 3.18
CA THR A 24 12.79 5.69 3.20
C THR A 24 14.14 5.07 2.80
N LEU A 25 14.42 3.84 3.26
CA LEU A 25 15.66 3.12 2.96
C LEU A 25 15.68 2.54 1.54
N VAL A 26 14.52 2.04 1.08
CA VAL A 26 14.37 1.32 -0.18
C VAL A 26 13.07 1.77 -0.87
N PRO A 27 13.11 2.83 -1.69
CA PRO A 27 11.92 3.38 -2.37
C PRO A 27 11.21 2.40 -3.32
N GLY A 28 11.89 1.34 -3.76
CA GLY A 28 11.33 0.27 -4.59
C GLY A 28 10.70 -0.88 -3.81
N ALA A 29 10.67 -0.82 -2.47
CA ALA A 29 10.15 -1.92 -1.65
C ALA A 29 8.64 -2.13 -1.85
N GLN A 30 8.24 -3.39 -1.76
CA GLN A 30 6.85 -3.85 -1.74
C GLN A 30 6.37 -3.94 -0.30
N LEU A 31 5.42 -3.09 0.07
CA LEU A 31 4.97 -2.92 1.46
C LEU A 31 3.53 -3.42 1.59
N ALA A 32 3.36 -4.50 2.36
CA ALA A 32 2.05 -5.03 2.69
C ALA A 32 1.46 -4.28 3.89
N HIS A 33 0.47 -3.44 3.63
CA HIS A 33 -0.23 -2.66 4.64
C HIS A 33 -1.33 -3.49 5.32
N GLU A 34 -1.56 -3.20 6.59
CA GLU A 34 -2.64 -3.80 7.39
C GLU A 34 -3.77 -2.78 7.61
N ALA A 35 -5.01 -3.21 7.39
CA ALA A 35 -6.20 -2.42 7.69
C ALA A 35 -7.35 -3.33 8.19
N PRO A 36 -8.27 -2.82 9.02
CA PRO A 36 -9.45 -3.58 9.44
C PRO A 36 -10.23 -4.12 8.23
N MET A 37 -10.57 -5.40 8.23
CA MET A 37 -11.26 -6.00 7.09
C MET A 37 -12.45 -6.83 7.55
N ALA A 38 -13.66 -6.38 7.22
CA ALA A 38 -14.89 -7.11 7.50
C ALA A 38 -15.44 -7.86 6.27
N CYS A 39 -15.64 -7.16 5.15
CA CYS A 39 -16.24 -7.77 3.96
C CYS A 39 -15.25 -8.47 3.03
N GLY A 40 -14.03 -7.95 2.86
CA GLY A 40 -13.02 -8.52 1.96
C GLY A 40 -13.27 -8.34 0.44
N TYR A 41 -14.37 -7.72 0.03
CA TYR A 41 -14.71 -7.48 -1.39
C TYR A 41 -15.10 -6.03 -1.70
N GLY A 42 -14.84 -5.10 -0.77
CA GLY A 42 -14.95 -3.66 -1.00
C GLY A 42 -16.28 -2.98 -0.65
N ALA A 43 -17.27 -3.68 -0.08
CA ALA A 43 -18.56 -3.08 0.28
C ALA A 43 -18.55 -2.29 1.60
N CYS A 44 -17.72 -2.65 2.57
CA CYS A 44 -17.76 -2.05 3.92
C CYS A 44 -16.78 -0.90 4.14
N TYR A 45 -15.87 -0.64 3.20
CA TYR A 45 -14.82 0.41 3.27
C TYR A 45 -13.89 0.37 4.49
N GLY A 46 -13.94 -0.69 5.31
CA GLY A 46 -13.03 -0.83 6.46
C GLY A 46 -11.56 -0.99 6.04
N CYS A 47 -11.31 -1.54 4.85
CA CYS A 47 -9.98 -1.82 4.33
C CYS A 47 -9.30 -0.59 3.68
N VAL A 48 -9.84 0.63 3.88
CA VAL A 48 -9.33 1.86 3.25
C VAL A 48 -8.13 2.41 4.01
N VAL A 49 -7.06 2.72 3.27
CA VAL A 49 -5.87 3.44 3.78
C VAL A 49 -5.60 4.68 2.92
N GLY A 50 -5.02 5.71 3.54
CA GLY A 50 -4.57 6.91 2.83
C GLY A 50 -3.09 6.82 2.48
N ARG A 51 -2.74 7.07 1.22
CA ARG A 51 -1.34 7.08 0.74
C ARG A 51 -1.19 8.11 -0.37
N ASP A 52 -0.14 8.93 -0.32
CA ASP A 52 0.21 9.90 -1.37
C ASP A 52 -0.96 10.79 -1.84
N GLY A 53 -1.85 11.17 -0.91
CA GLY A 53 -3.03 12.00 -1.19
C GLY A 53 -4.20 11.25 -1.83
N ALA A 54 -4.12 9.94 -1.99
CA ALA A 54 -5.19 9.07 -2.47
C ALA A 54 -5.67 8.08 -1.38
N TYR A 55 -6.86 7.52 -1.59
CA TYR A 55 -7.42 6.45 -0.75
C TYR A 55 -7.43 5.14 -1.53
N VAL A 56 -6.98 4.07 -0.90
CA VAL A 56 -6.86 2.73 -1.50
C VAL A 56 -7.62 1.73 -0.65
N ARG A 57 -8.43 0.86 -1.27
CA ARG A 57 -9.12 -0.26 -0.61
C ARG A 57 -8.24 -1.49 -0.77
N LEU A 58 -7.49 -1.83 0.26
CA LEU A 58 -6.54 -2.95 0.23
C LEU A 58 -7.17 -4.29 -0.18
N CYS A 59 -8.46 -4.46 0.09
CA CYS A 59 -9.22 -5.66 -0.30
C CYS A 59 -9.55 -5.76 -1.81
N LEU A 60 -9.37 -4.70 -2.59
CA LEU A 60 -9.62 -4.69 -4.03
C LEU A 60 -8.35 -4.41 -4.83
N GLU A 61 -7.62 -3.36 -4.47
CA GLU A 61 -6.38 -3.01 -5.16
C GLU A 61 -5.18 -3.86 -4.70
N GLY A 62 -5.33 -4.58 -3.58
CA GLY A 62 -4.31 -5.44 -2.99
C GLY A 62 -3.67 -4.79 -1.76
N PRO A 63 -3.22 -5.60 -0.77
CA PRO A 63 -2.58 -5.08 0.43
C PRO A 63 -1.16 -4.57 0.20
N VAL A 64 -0.55 -4.91 -0.95
CA VAL A 64 0.84 -4.56 -1.29
C VAL A 64 0.88 -3.28 -2.11
N LEU A 65 1.50 -2.24 -1.56
CA LEU A 65 1.73 -0.95 -2.22
C LEU A 65 3.25 -0.73 -2.35
N CYS A 66 3.72 -0.17 -3.46
CA CYS A 66 5.13 0.23 -3.53
C CYS A 66 5.37 1.58 -2.86
N ALA A 67 6.54 1.70 -2.22
CA ALA A 67 6.94 2.90 -1.50
C ALA A 67 6.96 4.18 -2.36
N SER A 68 7.19 4.08 -3.67
CA SER A 68 7.24 5.20 -4.61
C SER A 68 5.89 5.52 -5.31
N GLY A 69 4.75 5.23 -4.68
CA GLY A 69 3.41 5.55 -5.21
C GLY A 69 3.05 4.85 -6.54
N GLY A 70 3.81 3.80 -6.89
CA GLY A 70 3.60 3.05 -8.12
C GLY A 70 2.30 2.25 -8.08
N GLU A 71 1.51 2.34 -9.14
CA GLU A 71 0.34 1.48 -9.35
C GLU A 71 0.82 0.02 -9.52
N GLN A 72 0.73 -0.80 -8.48
CA GLN A 72 0.94 -2.24 -8.59
C GLN A 72 -0.44 -2.93 -8.54
N GLY A 73 -0.81 -3.57 -9.65
CA GLY A 73 -2.02 -4.41 -9.73
C GLY A 73 -3.30 -3.76 -10.24
N ARG A 74 -3.27 -2.54 -10.80
CA ARG A 74 -4.49 -1.89 -11.32
C ARG A 74 -4.63 -2.02 -12.84
N THR A 75 -5.80 -2.47 -13.30
CA THR A 75 -6.31 -2.24 -14.67
C THR A 75 -7.28 -1.04 -14.72
N GLY A 76 -7.10 -0.02 -13.87
CA GLY A 76 -8.01 1.13 -13.81
C GLY A 76 -7.35 2.36 -13.16
N PRO A 77 -8.04 3.51 -13.00
CA PRO A 77 -7.58 4.69 -12.26
C PRO A 77 -7.82 4.57 -10.73
N ALA A 78 -7.17 5.41 -9.91
CA ALA A 78 -7.34 5.43 -8.45
C ALA A 78 -8.77 5.89 -8.16
N PRO A 79 -9.53 5.25 -7.25
CA PRO A 79 -10.81 5.79 -6.85
C PRO A 79 -10.56 7.08 -6.06
N THR A 80 -10.78 8.24 -6.69
CA THR A 80 -10.90 9.50 -5.97
C THR A 80 -12.23 9.48 -5.21
N MET A 81 -12.25 10.07 -4.01
CA MET A 81 -13.45 10.16 -3.17
C MET A 81 -14.62 10.91 -3.86
N GLU A 82 -14.37 11.60 -4.98
CA GLU A 82 -15.39 12.27 -5.80
C GLU A 82 -16.23 11.30 -6.66
N ALA A 83 -15.86 10.02 -6.79
CA ALA A 83 -16.53 9.06 -7.67
C ALA A 83 -17.76 8.35 -7.03
N THR A 84 -18.44 8.97 -6.08
CA THR A 84 -19.67 8.43 -5.48
C THR A 84 -20.89 9.24 -5.95
N PRO A 85 -21.83 8.68 -6.72
CA PRO A 85 -23.13 9.31 -6.98
C PRO A 85 -24.04 9.32 -5.74
#